data_AF-A0A3G4VK89-F1
#
_entry.id   AF-A0A3G4VK89-F1
#
_cell.length_a   1.000
_cell.length_b   1.000
_cell.length_c   1.000
_cell.angle_alpha   90.00
_cell.angle_beta   90.00
_cell.angle_gamma   90.00
#
_symmetry.space_group_name_H-M   'P 1'
#
loop_
_entity.id
_entity.type
_entity.pdbx_description
1 polymer ?
#
loop_
_entity_poly.entity_id
_entity_poly.type
_entity_poly.pdbx_seq_one_letter_code
_entity_poly.pdbx_strand_id
1 'polypeptide(L)'
;MSAIVDVVHVAVILVQPSEQVLGFQAALLAAVTPFTESGGTAAAFVTDPGEGIGQSTRDWVEGCVPAQIGPGRCTAHVTLGFTTLDDLVSLEAEPFDAFCIRPPAVAVYRLGARRPGAQGRVTAG
;
A
#
# COMPACT_ATOMS: atom_id res chain seq x y z
N MET A 1 -14.06 10.36 32.08
CA MET A 1 -12.66 10.13 31.69
C MET A 1 -12.63 10.16 30.17
N SER A 2 -12.35 11.31 29.57
CA SER A 2 -12.36 11.48 28.11
C SER A 2 -10.93 11.33 27.63
N ALA A 3 -10.62 10.24 26.93
CA ALA A 3 -9.37 10.14 26.20
C ALA A 3 -9.54 10.93 24.91
N ILE A 4 -8.82 12.05 24.78
CA ILE A 4 -8.58 12.66 23.47
C ILE A 4 -7.67 11.67 22.75
N VAL A 5 -8.22 10.95 21.78
CA VAL A 5 -7.41 10.28 20.76
C VAL A 5 -7.06 11.35 19.75
N ASP A 6 -5.80 11.78 19.72
CA ASP A 6 -5.32 12.55 18.58
C ASP A 6 -5.50 11.69 17.33
N VAL A 7 -6.34 12.17 16.41
CA VAL A 7 -6.54 11.50 15.12
C VAL A 7 -5.26 11.71 14.32
N VAL A 8 -4.52 10.63 14.13
CA VAL A 8 -3.31 10.64 13.32
C VAL A 8 -3.69 10.48 11.85
N HIS A 9 -3.26 11.41 11.00
CA HIS A 9 -3.53 11.42 9.57
C HIS A 9 -2.32 10.93 8.78
N VAL A 10 -2.53 10.54 7.52
CA VAL A 10 -1.47 10.12 6.60
C VAL A 10 -1.27 11.20 5.55
N ALA A 11 -0.04 11.70 5.42
CA ALA A 11 0.35 12.59 4.33
C ALA A 11 0.83 11.77 3.13
N VAL A 12 0.29 12.08 1.94
CA VAL A 12 0.65 11.40 0.69
C VAL A 12 0.89 12.40 -0.43
N ILE A 13 1.86 12.09 -1.30
CA ILE A 13 2.01 12.77 -2.60
C ILE A 13 1.38 11.88 -3.65
N LEU A 14 0.39 12.40 -4.38
CA LEU A 14 -0.19 11.70 -5.52
C LEU A 14 0.79 11.71 -6.69
N VAL A 15 0.97 10.55 -7.29
CA VAL A 15 1.87 10.34 -8.42
C VAL A 15 1.03 9.97 -9.63
N GLN A 16 1.26 10.67 -10.75
CA GLN A 16 0.70 10.24 -12.03
C GLN A 16 1.52 9.06 -12.56
N PRO A 17 0.97 7.84 -12.64
CA PRO A 17 1.70 6.70 -13.19
C PRO A 17 1.91 6.91 -14.70
N SER A 18 3.10 6.54 -15.19
CA SER A 18 3.36 6.50 -16.63
C SER A 18 2.70 5.28 -17.27
N GLU A 19 2.53 5.30 -18.59
CA GLU A 19 2.04 4.12 -19.34
C GLU A 19 2.93 2.89 -19.12
N GLN A 20 4.24 3.08 -18.93
CA GLN A 20 5.17 1.99 -18.63
C GLN A 20 4.86 1.33 -17.28
N VAL A 21 4.51 2.10 -16.25
CA VAL A 21 4.12 1.57 -14.93
C VAL A 21 2.80 0.82 -15.03
N LEU A 22 1.82 1.37 -15.74
CA LEU A 22 0.53 0.70 -15.97
C LEU A 22 0.68 -0.59 -16.77
N GLY A 23 1.54 -0.59 -17.79
CA GLY A 23 1.89 -1.77 -18.57
C GLY A 23 2.59 -2.83 -17.74
N PHE A 24 3.52 -2.43 -16.86
CA PHE A 24 4.18 -3.35 -15.93
C PHE A 24 3.17 -3.99 -14.94
N GLN A 25 2.27 -3.20 -14.37
CA GLN A 25 1.19 -3.71 -13.49
C GLN A 25 0.31 -4.74 -14.22
N ALA A 26 -0.08 -4.45 -15.47
CA ALA A 26 -0.88 -5.37 -16.27
C ALA A 26 -0.12 -6.67 -16.60
N ALA A 27 1.16 -6.57 -16.93
CA ALA A 27 2.01 -7.73 -17.23
C ALA A 27 2.22 -8.61 -15.98
N LEU A 28 2.47 -8.01 -14.81
CA LEU A 28 2.54 -8.73 -13.55
C LEU A 28 1.23 -9.45 -13.24
N LEU A 29 0.08 -8.76 -13.37
CA LEU A 29 -1.23 -9.38 -13.16
C LEU A 29 -1.40 -10.59 -14.09
N ALA A 30 -1.18 -10.42 -15.40
CA ALA A 30 -1.32 -11.49 -16.38
C ALA A 30 -0.41 -12.69 -16.05
N ALA A 31 0.80 -12.45 -15.57
CA ALA A 31 1.75 -13.50 -15.19
C ALA A 31 1.30 -14.30 -13.95
N VAL A 32 0.66 -13.64 -12.97
CA VAL A 32 0.24 -14.30 -11.72
C VAL A 32 -1.18 -14.87 -11.79
N THR A 33 -2.06 -14.35 -12.65
CA THR A 33 -3.46 -14.79 -12.77
C THR A 33 -3.64 -16.32 -12.87
N PRO A 34 -2.82 -17.09 -13.62
CA PRO A 34 -2.95 -18.54 -13.67
C PRO A 34 -2.73 -19.26 -12.33
N PHE A 35 -2.15 -18.57 -11.35
CA PHE A 35 -1.83 -19.09 -10.03
C PHE A 35 -2.68 -18.46 -8.91
N THR A 36 -3.72 -17.70 -9.26
CA THR A 36 -4.62 -17.04 -8.31
C THR A 36 -5.98 -17.71 -8.28
N GLU A 37 -6.51 -17.95 -7.08
CA GLU A 37 -7.87 -18.40 -6.84
C GLU A 37 -8.50 -17.58 -5.70
N SER A 38 -9.84 -17.54 -5.69
CA SER A 38 -10.64 -16.91 -4.65
C SER A 38 -10.67 -17.77 -3.38
N GLY A 39 -10.90 -17.14 -2.22
CA GLY A 39 -11.09 -17.87 -0.96
C GLY A 39 -9.78 -18.26 -0.27
N GLY A 40 -8.73 -17.46 -0.48
CA GLY A 40 -7.43 -17.66 0.16
C GLY A 40 -7.52 -17.76 1.69
N THR A 41 -6.82 -18.73 2.26
CA THR A 41 -6.75 -18.94 3.72
C THR A 41 -5.55 -18.22 4.34
N ALA A 42 -5.43 -18.27 5.67
CA ALA A 42 -4.25 -17.75 6.39
C ALA A 42 -2.91 -18.32 5.87
N ALA A 43 -2.93 -19.53 5.29
CA ALA A 43 -1.73 -20.18 4.75
C ALA A 43 -1.14 -19.45 3.52
N ALA A 44 -1.89 -18.55 2.87
CA ALA A 44 -1.40 -17.76 1.75
C ALA A 44 -0.49 -16.58 2.17
N PHE A 45 -0.35 -16.32 3.47
CA PHE A 45 0.33 -15.14 4.01
C PHE A 45 1.56 -15.52 4.86
N VAL A 46 2.50 -14.60 5.00
CA VAL A 46 3.60 -14.74 5.97
C VAL A 46 3.12 -14.32 7.35
N THR A 47 3.24 -15.20 8.33
CA THR A 47 2.89 -14.91 9.74
C THR A 47 4.01 -15.35 10.66
N ASP A 48 4.27 -14.56 11.70
CA ASP A 48 5.14 -14.99 12.79
C ASP A 48 4.41 -15.96 13.74
N PRO A 49 5.14 -16.78 14.51
CA PRO A 49 4.54 -17.63 15.53
C PRO A 49 3.68 -16.83 16.51
N GLY A 50 2.41 -17.23 16.65
CA GLY A 50 1.44 -16.55 17.52
C GLY A 50 0.70 -15.38 16.87
N GLU A 51 1.02 -15.02 15.63
CA GLU A 51 0.32 -13.98 14.88
C GLU A 51 -0.64 -14.61 13.85
N GLY A 52 -1.84 -14.03 13.72
CA GLY A 52 -2.85 -14.47 12.76
C GLY A 52 -3.15 -13.38 11.73
N ILE A 53 -3.58 -13.79 10.54
CA ILE A 53 -4.12 -12.86 9.55
C ILE A 53 -5.59 -12.58 9.87
N GLY A 54 -5.93 -11.31 10.11
CA GLY A 54 -7.31 -10.86 10.31
C GLY A 54 -8.16 -10.98 9.03
N GLN A 55 -9.47 -11.13 9.21
CA GLN A 55 -10.41 -11.27 8.09
C GLN A 55 -10.38 -10.05 7.15
N SER A 56 -10.25 -8.84 7.70
CA SER A 56 -10.17 -7.60 6.92
C SER A 56 -9.02 -7.59 5.90
N THR A 57 -7.87 -8.15 6.23
CA THR A 57 -6.74 -8.27 5.29
C THR A 57 -7.06 -9.26 4.17
N ARG A 58 -7.75 -10.36 4.47
CA ARG A 58 -8.14 -11.37 3.47
C ARG A 58 -9.18 -10.78 2.51
N ASP A 59 -10.20 -10.12 3.05
CA ASP A 59 -11.23 -9.46 2.25
C ASP A 59 -10.64 -8.37 1.35
N TRP A 60 -9.63 -7.63 1.85
CA TRP A 60 -8.92 -6.63 1.05
C TRP A 60 -8.12 -7.26 -0.10
N VAL A 61 -7.41 -8.37 0.13
CA VAL A 61 -6.69 -9.09 -0.94
C VAL A 61 -7.66 -9.63 -1.98
N GLU A 62 -8.77 -10.24 -1.55
CA GLU A 62 -9.81 -10.80 -2.42
C GLU A 62 -10.39 -9.73 -3.37
N GLY A 63 -10.64 -8.53 -2.85
CA GLY A 63 -11.17 -7.40 -3.63
C GLY A 63 -10.12 -6.58 -4.39
N CYS A 64 -8.83 -6.89 -4.27
CA CYS A 64 -7.75 -6.00 -4.70
C CYS A 64 -7.73 -5.76 -6.21
N VAL A 65 -7.74 -6.83 -7.02
CA VAL A 65 -7.69 -6.73 -8.48
C VAL A 65 -8.82 -5.88 -9.06
N PRO A 66 -10.10 -6.15 -8.77
CA PRO A 66 -11.18 -5.32 -9.31
C PRO A 66 -11.17 -3.89 -8.76
N ALA A 67 -10.67 -3.65 -7.54
CA ALA A 67 -10.70 -2.31 -6.95
C ALA A 67 -9.52 -1.41 -7.38
N GLN A 68 -8.33 -1.97 -7.58
CA GLN A 68 -7.08 -1.19 -7.64
C GLN A 68 -6.28 -1.39 -8.93
N ILE A 69 -6.63 -2.38 -9.75
CA ILE A 69 -5.87 -2.71 -10.97
C ILE A 69 -6.65 -2.30 -12.22
N GLY A 70 -5.93 -1.68 -13.17
CA GLY A 70 -6.46 -1.26 -14.46
C GLY A 70 -6.53 0.26 -14.67
N PRO A 71 -6.90 0.70 -15.89
CA PRO A 71 -7.01 2.11 -16.23
C PRO A 71 -7.95 2.86 -15.27
N GLY A 72 -7.48 4.00 -14.74
CA GLY A 72 -8.25 4.82 -13.80
C GLY A 72 -8.46 4.23 -12.41
N ARG A 73 -7.89 3.05 -12.11
CA ARG A 73 -7.99 2.38 -10.78
C ARG A 73 -6.68 2.38 -9.99
N CYS A 74 -5.56 2.68 -10.66
CA CYS A 74 -4.25 2.76 -10.03
C CYS A 74 -4.02 4.15 -9.40
N THR A 75 -4.22 4.25 -8.08
CA THR A 75 -3.89 5.46 -7.31
C THR A 75 -2.46 5.37 -6.78
N ALA A 76 -1.48 5.68 -7.63
CA ALA A 76 -0.08 5.72 -7.24
C ALA A 76 0.18 6.90 -6.30
N HIS A 77 0.86 6.64 -5.18
CA HIS A 77 1.19 7.66 -4.19
C HIS A 77 2.48 7.31 -3.45
N VAL A 78 3.14 8.32 -2.89
CA VAL A 78 4.24 8.18 -1.92
C VAL A 78 3.73 8.61 -0.56
N THR A 79 3.77 7.70 0.41
CA THR A 79 3.44 8.01 1.81
C THR A 79 4.62 8.69 2.49
N LEU A 80 4.41 9.92 2.94
CA LEU A 80 5.43 10.69 3.66
C LEU A 80 5.51 10.31 5.14
N GLY A 81 4.37 9.92 5.71
CA GLY A 81 4.28 9.47 7.09
C GLY A 81 2.97 9.85 7.73
N PHE A 82 2.97 9.77 9.06
CA PHE A 82 1.86 10.10 9.91
C PHE A 82 2.05 11.50 10.50
N THR A 83 1.00 12.31 10.53
CA THR A 83 1.07 13.70 11.00
C THR A 83 -0.25 14.16 11.62
N THR A 84 -0.25 15.34 12.25
CA THR A 84 -1.46 15.95 12.81
C THR A 84 -2.32 16.57 11.70
N LEU A 85 -3.58 16.88 11.99
CA LEU A 85 -4.43 17.54 11.00
C LEU A 85 -3.90 18.94 10.63
N ASP A 86 -3.42 19.70 11.61
CA ASP A 86 -2.89 21.06 11.40
C ASP A 86 -1.65 21.05 10.51
N ASP A 87 -0.75 20.08 10.73
CA ASP A 87 0.43 19.88 9.88
C ASP A 87 0.02 19.46 8.46
N LEU A 88 -0.99 18.59 8.31
CA LEU A 88 -1.48 18.17 7.00
C LEU A 88 -2.09 19.33 6.20
N VAL A 89 -2.89 20.18 6.85
CA VAL A 89 -3.45 21.40 6.24
C VAL A 89 -2.35 22.35 5.80
N SER A 90 -1.30 22.49 6.62
CA SER A 90 -0.14 23.33 6.29
C SER A 90 0.62 22.77 5.07
N LEU A 91 0.87 21.45 5.03
CA LEU A 91 1.51 20.78 3.90
C LEU A 91 0.71 20.86 2.60
N GLU A 92 -0.63 20.80 2.67
CA GLU A 92 -1.50 20.93 1.48
C GLU A 92 -1.51 22.35 0.91
N ALA A 93 -1.34 23.37 1.76
CA ALA A 93 -1.31 24.77 1.35
C ALA A 93 0.04 25.18 0.72
N GLU A 94 1.12 24.46 1.00
CA GLU A 94 2.44 24.76 0.46
C GLU A 94 2.57 24.30 -1.01
N PRO A 95 2.85 25.22 -1.95
CA PRO A 95 3.12 24.82 -3.32
C PRO A 95 4.45 24.07 -3.40
N PHE A 96 4.48 22.99 -4.18
CA PHE A 96 5.71 22.28 -4.49
C PHE A 96 5.86 22.11 -6.01
N ASP A 97 7.10 22.14 -6.47
CA ASP A 97 7.41 21.85 -7.86
C ASP A 97 7.20 20.37 -8.15
N ALA A 98 6.50 20.07 -9.25
CA ALA A 98 6.36 18.70 -9.70
C ALA A 98 7.74 18.10 -10.03
N PHE A 99 7.97 16.87 -9.57
CA PHE A 99 9.22 16.14 -9.82
C PHE A 99 8.95 14.73 -10.32
N CYS A 100 9.89 14.18 -11.10
CA CYS A 100 9.80 12.82 -11.60
C CYS A 100 10.40 11.82 -10.61
N ILE A 101 9.64 10.77 -10.30
CA ILE A 101 10.14 9.62 -9.55
C ILE A 101 10.66 8.57 -10.53
N ARG A 102 11.91 8.13 -10.33
CA ARG A 102 12.58 7.12 -11.18
C ARG A 102 13.25 6.06 -10.30
N PRO A 103 12.51 5.06 -9.82
CA PRO A 103 13.12 4.00 -9.03
C PRO A 103 14.10 3.20 -9.91
N PRO A 104 15.33 2.94 -9.45
CA PRO A 104 16.32 2.19 -10.23
C PRO A 104 16.02 0.69 -10.29
N ALA A 105 15.19 0.18 -9.36
CA ALA A 105 14.79 -1.20 -9.26
C ALA A 105 13.43 -1.33 -8.53
N VAL A 106 12.79 -2.49 -8.67
CA VAL A 106 11.55 -2.87 -7.99
C VAL A 106 11.79 -4.18 -7.25
N ALA A 107 11.26 -4.31 -6.04
CA ALA A 107 11.26 -5.55 -5.28
C ALA A 107 9.82 -5.99 -5.00
N VAL A 108 9.57 -7.30 -5.03
CA VAL A 108 8.28 -7.90 -4.72
C VAL A 108 8.39 -8.64 -3.39
N TYR A 109 7.48 -8.33 -2.47
CA TYR A 109 7.43 -8.93 -1.14
C TYR A 109 6.14 -9.73 -0.98
N ARG A 110 6.20 -10.81 -0.20
CA ARG A 110 5.00 -11.55 0.18
C ARG A 110 4.29 -10.80 1.30
N LEU A 111 2.97 -10.68 1.20
CA LEU A 111 2.15 -10.02 2.21
C LEU A 111 2.10 -10.86 3.50
N GLY A 112 2.18 -10.18 4.63
CA GLY A 112 2.05 -10.79 5.95
C GLY A 112 1.07 -10.04 6.84
N ALA A 113 1.05 -10.42 8.11
CA ALA A 113 0.18 -9.78 9.09
C ALA A 113 0.56 -8.30 9.32
N ARG A 114 -0.46 -7.45 9.41
CA ARG A 114 -0.28 -6.04 9.79
C ARG A 114 -0.04 -6.00 11.30
N ARG A 115 1.21 -5.77 11.71
CA ARG A 115 1.51 -5.49 13.11
C ARG A 115 0.91 -4.14 13.54
N PRO A 116 0.20 -4.07 14.67
CA PRO A 116 -0.12 -2.80 15.31
C PRO A 116 1.17 -2.09 15.74
N GLY A 117 1.42 -0.87 15.25
CA GLY A 117 2.54 -0.03 15.70
C GLY A 117 3.94 -0.39 15.18
N ALA A 118 4.08 -1.31 14.21
CA ALA A 118 5.40 -1.59 13.64
C ALA A 118 5.76 -0.60 12.51
N GLN A 119 6.80 0.20 12.73
CA GLN A 119 7.58 0.77 11.64
C GLN A 119 8.12 -0.39 10.79
N GLY A 120 7.86 -0.40 9.49
CA GLY A 120 8.40 -1.39 8.58
C GLY A 120 9.93 -1.36 8.61
N ARG A 121 10.57 -2.35 9.25
CA ARG A 121 12.00 -2.59 9.10
C ARG A 121 12.19 -3.46 7.87
N VAL A 122 12.56 -2.83 6.75
CA VAL A 122 13.11 -3.54 5.59
C VAL A 122 14.57 -3.86 5.92
N THR A 123 14.87 -5.11 6.25
CA THR A 123 16.25 -5.62 6.19
C THR A 123 16.45 -6.25 4.82
N ALA A 124 17.30 -5.64 4.01
CA ALA A 124 17.86 -6.27 2.81
C ALA A 124 18.72 -7.47 3.26
N GLY A 125 18.51 -8.61 2.61
CA GLY A 125 19.43 -9.75 2.65
C GLY A 125 20.51 -9.62 1.58
#